data_AF-A0A920CG88-F1
#
_entry.id   AF-A0A920CG88-F1
#
_cell.length_a   1.000
_cell.length_b   1.000
_cell.length_c   1.000
_cell.angle_alpha   90.00
_cell.angle_beta   90.00
_cell.angle_gamma   90.00
#
_symmetry.space_group_name_H-M   'P 1'
#
loop_
_entity.id
_entity.type
_entity.pdbx_description
1 polymer ?
#
loop_
_entity_poly.entity_id
_entity_poly.type
_entity_poly.pdbx_seq_one_letter_code
_entity_poly.pdbx_strand_id
1 'polypeptide(L)'
;MATEKVLTDAKLVETKVKVKPALSRKTTDDPQQLIYIGPSINKNGMALRTNQTFIGGHPEYFKELYTMYPLIKQLFVPVAEMRKSIQQINTTGTALNIAVQSLKGV
;
A
#
# COMPACT_ATOMS: atom_id res chain seq x y z
N MET A 1 60.52 11.63 -1.50
CA MET A 1 59.43 11.69 -2.50
C MET A 1 58.26 10.86 -1.98
N ALA A 2 57.23 11.50 -1.45
CA ALA A 2 55.87 10.96 -1.38
C ALA A 2 54.96 12.17 -1.22
N THR A 3 54.16 12.40 -2.25
CA THR A 3 53.38 13.61 -2.51
C THR A 3 52.12 13.63 -1.66
N GLU A 4 51.84 14.79 -1.09
CA GLU A 4 50.69 15.11 -0.26
C GLU A 4 49.58 15.82 -1.08
N LYS A 5 48.32 15.61 -0.68
CA LYS A 5 47.06 16.30 -1.07
C LYS A 5 46.51 15.90 -2.47
N VAL A 6 45.21 15.77 -2.71
CA VAL A 6 44.06 16.54 -2.22
C VAL A 6 42.76 15.71 -2.35
N LEU A 7 41.95 15.72 -1.28
CA LEU A 7 40.50 15.96 -1.22
C LEU A 7 39.63 15.60 -2.46
N THR A 8 38.63 14.73 -2.29
CA THR A 8 37.19 15.00 -2.45
C THR A 8 36.39 13.70 -2.27
N ASP A 9 35.69 13.54 -1.14
CA ASP A 9 34.34 12.98 -1.19
C ASP A 9 33.53 13.59 -0.06
N ALA A 10 32.80 14.64 -0.43
CA ALA A 10 31.69 15.13 0.36
C ALA A 10 30.53 14.15 0.14
N LYS A 11 30.14 13.40 1.17
CA LYS A 11 28.78 12.87 1.21
C LYS A 11 28.14 13.01 2.57
N LEU A 12 27.41 14.13 2.63
CA LEU A 12 26.21 14.43 3.40
C LEU A 12 25.66 13.27 4.25
N VAL A 13 25.59 13.55 5.54
CA VAL A 13 24.68 12.94 6.52
C VAL A 13 23.25 12.99 6.00
N GLU A 14 22.58 11.84 5.94
CA GLU A 14 21.12 11.80 6.05
C GLU A 14 20.66 10.51 6.73
N THR A 15 20.58 10.59 8.06
CA THR A 15 19.71 9.72 8.85
C THR A 15 18.27 10.12 8.57
N LYS A 16 17.53 9.37 7.75
CA LYS A 16 16.06 9.42 7.75
C LYS A 16 15.40 8.21 7.10
N VAL A 17 14.66 7.48 7.95
CA VAL A 17 13.60 6.53 7.65
C VAL A 17 14.00 5.28 6.85
N LYS A 18 14.19 4.17 7.57
CA LYS A 18 14.02 2.81 7.04
C LYS A 18 12.57 2.59 6.58
N VAL A 19 12.15 3.19 5.46
CA VAL A 19 10.96 2.72 4.74
C VAL A 19 11.45 1.61 3.83
N LYS A 20 11.18 0.37 4.22
CA LYS A 20 11.44 -0.79 3.37
C LYS A 20 10.75 -0.53 2.02
N PRO A 21 11.49 -0.48 0.90
CA PRO A 21 10.88 -0.39 -0.41
C PRO A 21 10.30 -1.76 -0.73
N ALA A 22 9.08 -2.04 -0.26
CA ALA A 22 8.33 -3.18 -0.73
C ALA A 22 7.71 -2.83 -2.09
N LEU A 23 8.56 -2.66 -3.11
CA LEU A 23 8.15 -2.98 -4.47
C LEU A 23 7.90 -4.49 -4.50
N SER A 24 6.69 -4.92 -4.20
CA SER A 24 6.23 -6.27 -4.52
C SER A 24 6.00 -6.34 -6.02
N ARG A 25 7.10 -6.39 -6.79
CA ARG A 25 7.10 -6.96 -8.14
C ARG A 25 7.00 -8.47 -7.95
N LYS A 26 5.78 -9.00 -7.92
CA LYS A 26 5.53 -10.41 -8.23
C LYS A 26 4.82 -10.48 -9.58
N THR A 27 5.65 -10.56 -10.60
CA THR A 27 5.28 -11.03 -11.93
C THR A 27 4.90 -12.51 -11.84
N THR A 28 3.90 -12.88 -12.65
CA THR A 28 3.68 -14.17 -13.34
C THR A 28 2.30 -14.76 -13.05
N ASP A 29 1.40 -14.50 -14.00
CA ASP A 29 0.41 -15.43 -14.59
C ASP A 29 -0.54 -16.26 -13.72
N ASP A 30 -0.76 -15.89 -12.47
CA ASP A 30 -1.96 -16.32 -11.75
C ASP A 30 -3.01 -15.20 -11.82
N PRO A 31 -4.32 -15.52 -11.97
CA PRO A 31 -5.36 -14.51 -11.93
C PRO A 31 -5.17 -13.72 -10.65
N GLN A 32 -4.76 -12.44 -10.76
CA GLN A 32 -4.37 -11.62 -9.62
C GLN A 32 -5.59 -11.45 -8.71
N GLN A 33 -5.70 -12.35 -7.74
CA GLN A 33 -6.70 -12.33 -6.70
C GLN A 33 -6.25 -11.27 -5.71
N LEU A 34 -6.87 -10.10 -5.82
CA LEU A 34 -6.74 -9.05 -4.84
C LEU A 34 -7.78 -9.28 -3.76
N ILE A 35 -7.47 -8.88 -2.54
CA ILE A 35 -8.40 -8.84 -1.42
C ILE A 35 -8.42 -7.43 -0.87
N TYR A 36 -9.63 -6.95 -0.62
CA TYR A 36 -9.84 -5.71 0.08
C TYR A 36 -9.79 -5.94 1.59
N ILE A 37 -8.85 -5.29 2.27
CA ILE A 37 -8.63 -5.42 3.72
C ILE A 37 -8.99 -4.14 4.49
N GLY A 38 -9.91 -3.35 3.96
CA GLY A 38 -10.37 -2.10 4.60
C GLY A 38 -11.72 -2.20 5.32
N PRO A 39 -12.22 -1.07 5.86
CA PRO A 39 -13.55 -1.01 6.45
C PRO A 39 -14.63 -1.26 5.39
N SER A 40 -15.76 -1.83 5.79
CA SER A 40 -16.86 -2.05 4.85
C SER A 40 -17.51 -0.72 4.49
N ILE A 41 -17.64 -0.43 3.19
CA ILE A 41 -18.21 0.81 2.67
C ILE A 41 -19.53 0.48 2.00
N ASN A 42 -20.56 1.23 2.36
CA ASN A 42 -21.88 1.13 1.74
C ASN A 42 -22.37 2.53 1.38
N LYS A 43 -22.00 3.00 0.18
CA LYS A 43 -22.24 4.38 -0.25
C LYS A 43 -22.58 4.42 -1.72
N ASN A 44 -23.56 5.24 -2.13
CA ASN A 44 -24.01 5.37 -3.52
C ASN A 44 -24.38 4.02 -4.20
N GLY A 45 -24.95 3.07 -3.46
CA GLY A 45 -25.27 1.74 -4.00
C GLY A 45 -24.04 0.84 -4.22
N MET A 46 -22.85 1.30 -3.88
CA MET A 46 -21.60 0.53 -3.89
C MET A 46 -21.39 -0.11 -2.53
N ALA A 47 -21.48 -1.45 -2.50
CA ALA A 47 -21.18 -2.24 -1.31
C ALA A 47 -19.79 -2.87 -1.47
N LEU A 48 -18.79 -2.32 -0.77
CA LEU A 48 -17.46 -2.91 -0.65
C LEU A 48 -17.35 -3.53 0.74
N ARG A 49 -17.17 -4.85 0.80
CA ARG A 49 -17.08 -5.57 2.07
C ARG A 49 -15.64 -5.81 2.48
N THR A 50 -15.38 -5.78 3.78
CA THR A 50 -14.10 -6.21 4.35
C THR A 50 -13.82 -7.66 3.95
N ASN A 51 -12.57 -7.95 3.61
CA ASN A 51 -12.07 -9.25 3.13
C ASN A 51 -12.73 -9.74 1.83
N GLN A 52 -13.29 -8.83 1.03
CA GLN A 52 -13.82 -9.18 -0.29
C GLN A 52 -12.69 -9.41 -1.28
N THR A 53 -12.69 -10.56 -1.94
CA THR A 53 -11.74 -10.91 -2.98
C THR A 53 -12.23 -10.48 -4.35
N PHE A 54 -11.33 -9.94 -5.16
CA PHE A 54 -11.55 -9.50 -6.52
C PHE A 54 -10.63 -10.27 -7.45
N ILE A 55 -11.24 -10.90 -8.46
CA ILE A 55 -10.53 -11.65 -9.50
C ILE A 55 -10.42 -10.72 -10.70
N GLY A 56 -9.22 -10.55 -11.24
CA GLY A 56 -8.98 -9.66 -12.40
C GLY A 56 -8.72 -8.20 -12.04
N GLY A 57 -8.40 -7.89 -10.78
CA GLY A 57 -7.94 -6.56 -10.36
C GLY A 57 -9.01 -5.70 -9.68
N HIS A 58 -9.05 -4.41 -10.04
CA HIS A 58 -9.91 -3.40 -9.40
C HIS A 58 -11.20 -3.20 -10.21
N PRO A 59 -12.39 -3.36 -9.61
CA PRO A 59 -13.65 -3.15 -10.33
C PRO A 59 -13.84 -1.71 -10.79
N GLU A 60 -14.23 -1.51 -12.05
CA GLU A 60 -14.49 -0.18 -12.60
C GLU A 60 -15.69 0.53 -11.95
N TYR A 61 -16.64 -0.22 -11.40
CA TYR A 61 -17.78 0.35 -10.66
C TYR A 61 -17.34 1.10 -9.39
N PHE A 62 -16.13 0.85 -8.87
CA PHE A 62 -15.55 1.62 -7.77
C PHE A 62 -14.75 2.85 -8.23
N LYS A 63 -14.79 3.26 -9.50
CA LYS A 63 -14.03 4.41 -10.02
C LYS A 63 -14.33 5.71 -9.27
N GLU A 64 -15.59 5.95 -8.92
CA GLU A 64 -15.98 7.10 -8.09
C GLU A 64 -15.39 7.00 -6.69
N LEU A 65 -15.43 5.81 -6.09
CA LEU A 65 -14.85 5.53 -4.78
C LEU A 65 -13.32 5.72 -4.78
N TYR A 66 -12.64 5.31 -5.84
CA TYR A 66 -11.21 5.53 -6.06
C TYR A 66 -10.86 7.01 -6.22
N THR A 67 -11.78 7.81 -6.78
CA THR A 67 -11.61 9.26 -6.94
C THR A 67 -11.80 9.98 -5.60
N MET A 68 -12.84 9.59 -4.85
CA MET A 68 -13.15 10.16 -3.53
C MET A 68 -12.13 9.78 -2.48
N TYR A 69 -11.64 8.53 -2.52
CA TYR A 69 -10.71 7.98 -1.55
C TYR A 69 -9.54 7.30 -2.27
N PRO A 70 -8.52 8.05 -2.72
CA PRO A 70 -7.39 7.48 -3.47
C PRO A 70 -6.61 6.43 -2.66
N LEU A 71 -6.64 6.53 -1.33
CA LEU A 71 -6.00 5.59 -0.40
C LEU A 71 -6.64 4.20 -0.41
N ILE A 72 -7.88 4.07 -0.89
CA ILE A 72 -8.56 2.77 -0.91
C ILE A 72 -7.84 1.75 -1.79
N LYS A 73 -7.15 2.20 -2.85
CA LYS A 73 -6.31 1.36 -3.72
C LYS A 73 -5.19 0.66 -2.96
N GLN A 74 -4.68 1.28 -1.89
CA GLN A 74 -3.65 0.66 -1.05
C GLN A 74 -4.20 -0.51 -0.22
N LEU A 75 -5.52 -0.54 0.01
CA LEU A 75 -6.19 -1.61 0.76
C LEU A 75 -6.54 -2.81 -0.11
N PHE A 76 -6.30 -2.75 -1.42
CA PHE A 76 -6.33 -3.91 -2.30
C PHE A 76 -4.95 -4.54 -2.32
N VAL A 77 -4.84 -5.70 -1.68
CA VAL A 77 -3.57 -6.43 -1.57
C VAL A 77 -3.72 -7.81 -2.20
N PRO A 78 -2.64 -8.41 -2.71
CA PRO A 78 -2.69 -9.80 -3.15
C PRO A 78 -3.11 -10.70 -1.98
N VAL A 79 -4.00 -11.68 -2.23
CA VAL A 79 -4.40 -12.65 -1.20
C VAL A 79 -3.18 -13.34 -0.57
N ALA A 80 -2.14 -13.62 -1.36
CA ALA A 80 -0.88 -14.18 -0.90
C ALA A 80 -0.14 -13.32 0.16
N GLU A 81 -0.35 -12.00 0.16
CA GLU A 81 0.26 -11.07 1.13
C GLU A 81 -0.73 -10.56 2.19
N MET A 82 -2.00 -10.98 2.14
CA MET A 82 -3.07 -10.58 3.07
C MET A 82 -2.63 -10.60 4.53
N ARG A 83 -2.00 -11.69 4.97
CA ARG A 83 -1.55 -11.84 6.37
C ARG A 83 -0.57 -10.74 6.78
N LYS A 84 0.41 -10.41 5.92
CA LYS A 84 1.37 -9.33 6.19
C LYS A 84 0.68 -7.98 6.17
N SER A 85 -0.21 -7.75 5.22
CA SER A 85 -0.92 -6.48 5.10
C SER A 85 -1.84 -6.23 6.30
N ILE A 86 -2.50 -7.25 6.84
CA ILE A 86 -3.26 -7.15 8.10
C ILE A 86 -2.34 -6.79 9.27
N GLN A 87 -1.15 -7.40 9.37
CA GLN A 87 -0.17 -7.04 10.40
C GLN A 87 0.24 -5.56 10.27
N GLN A 88 0.42 -5.07 9.04
CA GLN A 88 0.70 -3.66 8.79
C GLN A 88 -0.48 -2.75 9.17
N ILE A 89 -1.72 -3.11 8.85
CA ILE A 89 -2.91 -2.35 9.29
C ILE A 89 -2.97 -2.22 10.81
N ASN A 90 -2.63 -3.28 11.54
CA ASN A 90 -2.60 -3.26 13.00
C ASN A 90 -1.38 -2.51 13.56
N THR A 91 -0.36 -2.27 12.74
CA THR A 91 0.81 -1.48 13.12
C THR A 91 0.52 0.01 12.87
N THR A 92 0.38 0.77 13.96
CA THR A 92 0.16 2.21 13.90
C THR A 92 1.27 2.92 13.12
N GLY A 93 0.90 3.82 12.21
CA GLY A 93 1.85 4.61 11.42
C GLY A 93 2.32 3.94 10.11
N THR A 94 1.79 2.78 9.76
CA THR A 94 1.98 2.23 8.40
C THR A 94 1.05 2.89 7.39
N ALA A 95 1.42 2.85 6.10
CA ALA A 95 0.58 3.35 5.02
C ALA A 95 -0.82 2.71 5.02
N LEU A 96 -0.92 1.39 5.24
CA LEU A 96 -2.20 0.68 5.28
C LEU A 96 -3.05 1.07 6.49
N ASN A 97 -2.42 1.27 7.65
CA ASN A 97 -3.11 1.76 8.85
C ASN A 97 -3.71 3.15 8.60
N ILE A 98 -2.95 4.06 7.99
CA ILE A 98 -3.43 5.41 7.63
C ILE A 98 -4.59 5.31 6.63
N ALA A 99 -4.46 4.48 5.59
CA ALA A 99 -5.52 4.27 4.59
C ALA A 99 -6.82 3.74 5.21
N VAL A 100 -6.74 2.80 6.16
CA VAL A 100 -7.91 2.31 6.92
C VAL A 100 -8.51 3.42 7.77
N GLN A 101 -7.68 4.22 8.45
CA GLN A 101 -8.16 5.32 9.28
C GLN A 101 -8.85 6.42 8.47
N SER A 102 -8.36 6.74 7.28
CA SER A 102 -9.00 7.72 6.38
C SER A 102 -10.38 7.28 5.88
N LEU A 103 -10.68 5.99 5.94
CA LEU A 103 -11.98 5.41 5.61
C LEU A 103 -12.81 5.08 6.85
N LYS A 104 -12.27 5.28 8.06
CA LYS A 104 -12.99 4.94 9.30
C LYS A 104 -14.02 6.03 9.55
N GLY A 105 -15.29 5.75 9.22
CA GLY A 105 -16.42 6.69 9.38
C GLY A 105 -17.11 7.09 8.08
N VAL A 106 -16.76 6.46 6.95
CA VAL A 106 -17.51 6.56 5.68
C VAL A 106 -18.63 5.54 5.62
#